data_AF-A0A849CL14-F1
#
_entry.id   AF-A0A849CL14-F1
#
_cell.length_a   1.000
_cell.length_b   1.000
_cell.length_c   1.000
_cell.angle_alpha   90.00
_cell.angle_beta   90.00
_cell.angle_gamma   90.00
#
_symmetry.space_group_name_H-M   'P 1'
#
loop_
_entity.id
_entity.type
_entity.pdbx_description
1 polymer ?
#
loop_
_entity_poly.entity_id
_entity_poly.type
_entity_poly.pdbx_seq_one_letter_code
_entity_poly.pdbx_strand_id
1 'polypeptide(L)'
;MQKLLVVRNDKLGDFMLAWPAFAMLKQSNPSLKLTALVPNYTADLAHLCPYLDDVIIDAGKKADKADQLKTLQAIKAAKFDASINFFSDKYNALLVWKAGIPFRLAPATKLIQFLYNHRVTQRRSKSLKPEFEYNLDLARAFLQKTHCPIVEPTPPYLTFEQNAVQHQREMLSQTLGLALEKKWIFVHSGSGGSATNLSLDQYAQLILGLLSQFDCQIVLTAGPNESEKAHELASCVNHNNVVVYDKNAGLVDFAHSLACADLFIAGSTGPLHLSAALNIPTIGFYPSRRSATPLRWQPINDPTKHLAFSPQTQDREKQMDLSLIDIDQVLTQAIPFVKTMWKLEQAQ
;
A
#
# COMPACT_ATOMS: atom_id res chain seq x y z
N MET A 1 18.82 23.11 3.48
CA MET A 1 17.47 22.62 3.87
C MET A 1 17.68 21.33 4.63
N GLN A 2 17.22 21.26 5.89
CA GLN A 2 17.39 20.09 6.75
C GLN A 2 16.06 19.48 7.16
N LYS A 3 15.01 20.29 7.41
CA LYS A 3 13.70 19.78 7.84
C LYS A 3 12.70 19.79 6.70
N LEU A 4 12.20 18.62 6.35
CA LEU A 4 11.29 18.39 5.23
C LEU A 4 9.97 17.79 5.72
N LEU A 5 8.86 18.48 5.43
CA LEU A 5 7.51 17.96 5.64
C LEU A 5 7.07 17.16 4.40
N VAL A 6 6.72 15.90 4.56
CA VAL A 6 6.10 15.09 3.49
C VAL A 6 4.60 14.92 3.76
N VAL A 7 3.76 15.34 2.81
CA VAL A 7 2.29 15.33 2.99
C VAL A 7 1.68 14.20 2.17
N ARG A 8 1.16 13.18 2.88
CA ARG A 8 0.45 12.03 2.31
C ARG A 8 -0.63 11.55 3.29
N ASN A 9 -1.62 12.41 3.47
CA ASN A 9 -2.67 12.31 4.48
C ASN A 9 -4.01 11.76 3.93
N ASP A 10 -3.95 10.89 2.93
CA ASP A 10 -5.08 10.28 2.24
C ASP A 10 -5.32 8.82 2.67
N LYS A 11 -5.31 7.85 1.76
CA LYS A 11 -5.63 6.43 2.04
C LYS A 11 -4.36 5.63 2.37
N LEU A 12 -4.49 4.53 3.10
CA LEU A 12 -3.38 3.62 3.42
C LEU A 12 -2.58 3.20 2.17
N GLY A 13 -3.28 2.80 1.09
CA GLY A 13 -2.62 2.41 -0.16
C GLY A 13 -1.77 3.53 -0.76
N ASP A 14 -2.33 4.74 -0.82
CA ASP A 14 -1.61 5.94 -1.27
C ASP A 14 -0.39 6.24 -0.40
N PHE A 15 -0.50 6.05 0.92
CA PHE A 15 0.60 6.22 1.87
C PHE A 15 1.73 5.21 1.61
N MET A 16 1.42 3.92 1.48
CA MET A 16 2.42 2.89 1.18
C MET A 16 3.12 3.17 -0.16
N LEU A 17 2.38 3.60 -1.20
CA LEU A 17 2.95 3.96 -2.49
C LEU A 17 3.81 5.25 -2.46
N ALA A 18 3.89 5.97 -1.34
CA ALA A 18 4.82 7.08 -1.15
C ALA A 18 6.14 6.66 -0.51
N TRP A 19 6.25 5.45 0.07
CA TRP A 19 7.45 5.00 0.76
C TRP A 19 8.71 4.94 -0.12
N PRO A 20 8.64 4.55 -1.41
CA PRO A 20 9.81 4.65 -2.29
C PRO A 20 10.33 6.09 -2.40
N ALA A 21 9.46 7.09 -2.41
CA ALA A 21 9.89 8.49 -2.42
C ALA A 21 10.57 8.90 -1.10
N PHE A 22 10.11 8.37 0.04
CA PHE A 22 10.77 8.60 1.34
C PHE A 22 12.14 7.92 1.39
N ALA A 23 12.24 6.69 0.90
CA ALA A 23 13.49 5.95 0.78
C ALA A 23 14.49 6.71 -0.09
N MET A 24 14.09 7.17 -1.27
CA MET A 24 14.91 7.97 -2.17
C MET A 24 15.45 9.22 -1.48
N LEU A 25 14.58 9.99 -0.80
CA LEU A 25 14.98 11.21 -0.10
C LEU A 25 16.01 10.93 0.99
N LYS A 26 15.79 9.88 1.80
CA LYS A 26 16.67 9.52 2.92
C LYS A 26 18.01 8.93 2.45
N GLN A 27 18.00 8.05 1.45
CA GLN A 27 19.22 7.44 0.90
C GLN A 27 20.07 8.48 0.15
N SER A 28 19.42 9.40 -0.55
CA SER A 28 20.09 10.48 -1.30
C SER A 28 20.68 11.56 -0.39
N ASN A 29 20.05 11.81 0.76
CA ASN A 29 20.57 12.73 1.76
C ASN A 29 20.18 12.26 3.18
N PRO A 30 21.05 11.48 3.85
CA PRO A 30 20.80 10.96 5.19
C PRO A 30 20.62 12.04 6.27
N SER A 31 21.09 13.27 6.02
CA SER A 31 20.95 14.38 6.95
C SER A 31 19.56 15.04 6.94
N LEU A 32 18.72 14.75 5.93
CA LEU A 32 17.35 15.27 5.88
C LEU A 32 16.52 14.67 7.01
N LYS A 33 15.85 15.54 7.76
CA LYS A 33 14.84 15.19 8.75
C LYS A 33 13.46 15.22 8.09
N LEU A 34 12.90 14.04 7.87
CA LEU A 34 11.61 13.83 7.22
C LEU A 34 10.54 13.70 8.28
N THR A 35 9.58 14.61 8.28
CA THR A 35 8.37 14.50 9.10
C THR A 35 7.18 14.26 8.20
N ALA A 36 6.40 13.21 8.47
CA ALA A 36 5.19 12.93 7.70
C ALA A 36 3.96 13.60 8.31
N LEU A 37 3.13 14.20 7.47
CA LEU A 37 1.78 14.62 7.83
C LEU A 37 0.78 13.55 7.36
N VAL A 38 0.17 12.84 8.30
CA VAL A 38 -0.70 11.68 8.05
C VAL A 38 -1.92 11.69 8.96
N PRO A 39 -3.06 11.09 8.56
CA PRO A 39 -4.20 10.92 9.46
C PRO A 39 -3.86 9.95 10.60
N ASN A 40 -4.62 10.03 11.70
CA ASN A 40 -4.41 9.20 12.88
C ASN A 40 -4.35 7.69 12.56
N TYR A 41 -5.21 7.20 11.68
CA TYR A 41 -5.29 5.76 11.40
C TYR A 41 -4.07 5.20 10.64
N THR A 42 -3.22 6.03 10.03
CA THR A 42 -1.95 5.59 9.43
C THR A 42 -0.73 5.98 10.26
N ALA A 43 -0.92 6.63 11.41
CA ALA A 43 0.16 7.18 12.22
C ALA A 43 1.13 6.08 12.71
N ASP A 44 0.60 4.95 13.18
CA ASP A 44 1.44 3.84 13.66
C ASP A 44 2.33 3.27 12.55
N LEU A 45 1.83 3.16 11.32
CA LEU A 45 2.65 2.77 10.17
C LEU A 45 3.64 3.86 9.76
N ALA A 46 3.32 5.14 9.95
CA ALA A 46 4.26 6.21 9.71
C ALA A 46 5.42 6.19 10.72
N HIS A 47 5.14 5.87 12.00
CA HIS A 47 6.16 5.63 13.01
C HIS A 47 7.01 4.39 12.72
N LEU A 48 6.42 3.37 12.08
CA LEU A 48 7.13 2.17 11.65
C LEU A 48 8.01 2.38 10.41
N CYS A 49 7.77 3.43 9.61
CA CYS A 49 8.50 3.67 8.38
C CYS A 49 9.98 4.04 8.65
N PRO A 50 10.96 3.27 8.13
CA PRO A 50 12.38 3.48 8.47
C PRO A 50 12.98 4.78 7.91
N TYR A 51 12.24 5.47 7.04
CA TYR A 51 12.72 6.67 6.35
C TYR A 51 12.17 7.97 6.96
N LEU A 52 11.22 7.88 7.89
CA LEU A 52 10.62 9.02 8.58
C LEU A 52 11.25 9.20 9.96
N ASP A 53 11.57 10.44 10.32
CA ASP A 53 12.11 10.78 11.65
C ASP A 53 11.01 11.17 12.64
N ASP A 54 9.89 11.69 12.15
CA ASP A 54 8.81 12.21 12.99
C ASP A 54 7.46 12.16 12.25
N VAL A 55 6.36 12.28 13.00
CA VAL A 55 4.99 12.23 12.49
C VAL A 55 4.16 13.33 13.11
N ILE A 56 3.45 14.09 12.26
CA ILE A 56 2.39 15.01 12.69
C ILE A 56 1.06 14.40 12.28
N ILE A 57 0.17 14.23 13.25
CA ILE A 57 -1.19 13.76 13.01
C ILE A 57 -2.01 14.92 12.41
N ASP A 58 -2.54 14.69 11.21
CA ASP A 58 -3.47 15.59 10.56
C ASP A 58 -4.89 15.37 11.05
N ALA A 59 -5.52 16.42 11.57
CA ALA A 59 -6.95 16.41 11.91
C ALA A 59 -7.83 16.23 10.66
N GLY A 60 -7.33 16.67 9.49
CA GLY A 60 -8.00 16.52 8.21
C GLY A 60 -9.07 17.58 7.94
N LYS A 61 -9.42 17.71 6.66
CA LYS A 61 -10.34 18.76 6.16
C LYS A 61 -11.78 18.72 6.68
N LYS A 62 -12.19 17.61 7.31
CA LYS A 62 -13.53 17.42 7.89
C LYS A 62 -13.56 17.67 9.40
N ALA A 63 -12.41 17.80 10.07
CA ALA A 63 -12.34 18.13 11.48
C ALA A 63 -12.80 19.58 11.73
N ASP A 64 -13.06 19.88 13.00
CA ASP A 64 -13.40 21.24 13.40
C ASP A 64 -12.21 22.20 13.22
N LYS A 65 -12.49 23.50 13.35
CA LYS A 65 -11.48 24.55 13.15
C LYS A 65 -10.40 24.54 14.23
N ALA A 66 -10.70 24.07 15.45
CA ALA A 66 -9.75 24.05 16.54
C ALA A 66 -8.68 22.98 16.29
N ASP A 67 -9.06 21.79 15.85
CA ASP A 67 -8.14 20.71 15.53
C ASP A 67 -7.33 20.97 14.27
N GLN A 68 -7.94 21.61 13.25
CA GLN A 68 -7.18 22.12 12.10
C GLN A 68 -6.16 23.19 12.51
N LEU A 69 -6.51 24.04 13.48
CA LEU A 69 -5.58 25.05 14.01
C LEU A 69 -4.43 24.40 14.80
N LYS A 70 -4.70 23.35 15.60
CA LYS A 70 -3.66 22.57 16.28
C LYS A 70 -2.69 21.95 15.26
N THR A 71 -3.21 21.36 14.19
CA THR A 71 -2.38 20.81 13.10
C THR A 71 -1.49 21.90 12.48
N LEU A 72 -2.05 23.07 12.16
CA LEU A 72 -1.28 24.20 11.65
C LEU A 72 -0.21 24.69 12.63
N GLN A 73 -0.54 24.76 13.93
CA GLN A 73 0.40 25.18 14.97
C GLN A 73 1.56 24.19 15.12
N ALA A 74 1.30 22.88 15.08
CA ALA A 74 2.32 21.85 15.10
C ALA A 74 3.30 22.00 13.92
N ILE A 75 2.77 22.22 12.71
CA ILE A 75 3.59 22.43 11.51
C ILE A 75 4.43 23.72 11.63
N LYS A 76 3.85 24.82 12.14
CA LYS A 76 4.58 26.08 12.37
C LYS A 76 5.69 25.92 13.40
N ALA A 77 5.42 25.21 14.50
CA ALA A 77 6.37 25.00 15.59
C ALA A 77 7.59 24.19 15.13
N ALA A 78 7.40 23.24 14.21
CA ALA A 78 8.48 22.41 13.67
C ALA A 78 9.47 23.18 12.78
N LYS A 79 9.07 24.34 12.22
CA LYS A 79 9.88 25.23 11.36
C LYS A 79 10.50 24.50 10.16
N PHE A 80 9.65 23.89 9.32
CA PHE A 80 10.11 23.20 8.12
C PHE A 80 10.73 24.14 7.09
N ASP A 81 11.85 23.73 6.50
CA ASP A 81 12.49 24.43 5.39
C ASP A 81 11.76 24.17 4.07
N ALA A 82 11.20 22.97 3.93
CA ALA A 82 10.55 22.52 2.72
C ALA A 82 9.33 21.65 3.00
N SER A 83 8.41 21.58 2.03
CA SER A 83 7.37 20.56 1.96
C SER A 83 7.32 19.90 0.58
N ILE A 84 7.06 18.59 0.56
CA ILE A 84 6.66 17.85 -0.64
C ILE A 84 5.24 17.32 -0.41
N ASN A 85 4.31 17.79 -1.23
CA ASN A 85 2.91 17.42 -1.15
C ASN A 85 2.58 16.36 -2.20
N PHE A 86 2.76 15.09 -1.82
CA PHE A 86 2.42 13.93 -2.65
C PHE A 86 0.91 13.86 -2.92
N PHE A 87 0.09 14.23 -1.93
CA PHE A 87 -1.34 14.46 -2.09
C PHE A 87 -1.67 15.97 -2.09
N SER A 88 -2.08 16.48 -3.25
CA SER A 88 -2.38 17.89 -3.44
C SER A 88 -3.89 18.15 -3.55
N ASP A 89 -4.44 18.83 -2.53
CA ASP A 89 -5.78 19.39 -2.54
C ASP A 89 -5.80 20.80 -1.93
N LYS A 90 -6.99 21.41 -1.86
CA LYS A 90 -7.14 22.78 -1.34
C LYS A 90 -6.72 22.89 0.14
N TYR A 91 -7.01 21.87 0.93
CA TYR A 91 -6.70 21.85 2.36
C TYR A 91 -5.19 21.82 2.58
N ASN A 92 -4.49 20.86 1.96
CA ASN A 92 -3.05 20.72 2.10
C ASN A 92 -2.29 21.95 1.58
N ALA A 93 -2.72 22.51 0.44
CA ALA A 93 -2.09 23.69 -0.15
C ALA A 93 -2.18 24.91 0.79
N LEU A 94 -3.34 25.13 1.40
CA LEU A 94 -3.55 26.21 2.36
C LEU A 94 -2.78 25.95 3.66
N LEU A 95 -2.70 24.71 4.11
CA LEU A 95 -2.02 24.33 5.35
C LEU A 95 -0.53 24.68 5.29
N VAL A 96 0.19 24.19 4.26
CA VAL A 96 1.63 24.46 4.10
C VAL A 96 1.93 25.93 3.78
N TRP A 97 1.03 26.62 3.09
CA TRP A 97 1.16 28.06 2.81
C TRP A 97 0.95 28.89 4.08
N LYS A 98 -0.11 28.63 4.85
CA LYS A 98 -0.37 29.31 6.14
C LYS A 98 0.70 29.03 7.18
N ALA A 99 1.35 27.87 7.10
CA ALA A 99 2.49 27.52 7.93
C ALA A 99 3.76 28.33 7.60
N GLY A 100 3.80 29.01 6.44
CA GLY A 100 4.93 29.83 6.03
C GLY A 100 6.14 29.02 5.57
N ILE A 101 5.97 27.75 5.18
CA ILE A 101 7.08 26.90 4.71
C ILE A 101 7.64 27.51 3.43
N PRO A 102 8.93 27.86 3.33
CA PRO A 102 9.45 28.68 2.23
C PRO A 102 9.54 27.90 0.92
N PHE A 103 9.94 26.62 0.93
CA PHE A 103 9.96 25.76 -0.26
C PHE A 103 8.76 24.80 -0.26
N ARG A 104 7.85 24.89 -1.24
CA ARG A 104 6.64 24.06 -1.28
C ARG A 104 6.50 23.42 -2.66
N LEU A 105 6.75 22.11 -2.74
CA LEU A 105 6.73 21.31 -3.96
C LEU A 105 5.46 20.46 -4.04
N ALA A 106 4.79 20.48 -5.19
CA ALA A 106 3.62 19.65 -5.44
C ALA A 106 3.41 19.35 -6.94
N PRO A 107 2.52 18.41 -7.30
CA PRO A 107 2.07 18.25 -8.68
C PRO A 107 1.37 19.50 -9.25
N ALA A 108 1.64 19.82 -10.52
CA ALA A 108 1.04 20.94 -11.25
C ALA A 108 -0.36 20.60 -11.82
N THR A 109 -1.35 20.31 -10.97
CA THR A 109 -2.60 19.65 -11.42
C THR A 109 -3.90 20.40 -11.16
N LYS A 110 -3.94 21.35 -10.22
CA LYS A 110 -5.18 22.03 -9.78
C LYS A 110 -4.98 23.54 -9.75
N LEU A 111 -6.06 24.31 -9.81
CA LEU A 111 -5.99 25.78 -9.71
C LEU A 111 -5.24 26.23 -8.45
N ILE A 112 -5.44 25.56 -7.31
CA ILE A 112 -4.78 25.88 -6.03
C ILE A 112 -3.25 25.72 -6.05
N GLN A 113 -2.68 25.22 -7.16
CA GLN A 113 -1.24 25.03 -7.30
C GLN A 113 -0.41 26.31 -7.15
N PHE A 114 -1.00 27.50 -7.28
CA PHE A 114 -0.30 28.77 -7.10
C PHE A 114 0.26 28.94 -5.67
N LEU A 115 -0.32 28.23 -4.68
CA LEU A 115 0.21 28.21 -3.31
C LEU A 115 1.53 27.44 -3.21
N TYR A 116 1.87 26.62 -4.20
CA TYR A 116 3.15 25.93 -4.33
C TYR A 116 4.08 26.73 -5.25
N ASN A 117 5.24 27.12 -4.74
CA ASN A 117 6.25 27.85 -5.51
C ASN A 117 7.15 26.92 -6.34
N HIS A 118 7.16 25.61 -6.08
CA HIS A 118 7.79 24.61 -6.93
C HIS A 118 6.78 23.55 -7.36
N ARG A 119 6.87 23.12 -8.62
CA ARG A 119 5.87 22.24 -9.22
C ARG A 119 6.49 21.25 -10.20
N VAL A 120 5.91 20.06 -10.28
CA VAL A 120 6.21 19.06 -11.33
C VAL A 120 4.95 18.79 -12.13
N THR A 121 5.04 18.90 -13.45
CA THR A 121 3.92 18.58 -14.34
C THR A 121 3.69 17.08 -14.38
N GLN A 122 2.59 16.64 -13.78
CA GLN A 122 2.19 15.23 -13.74
C GLN A 122 0.78 15.08 -14.29
N ARG A 123 0.60 14.20 -15.27
CA ARG A 123 -0.71 13.90 -15.85
C ARG A 123 -1.28 12.61 -15.24
N ARG A 124 -1.50 12.61 -13.92
CA ARG A 124 -1.98 11.41 -13.17
C ARG A 124 -3.32 10.87 -13.69
N SER A 125 -4.19 11.73 -14.24
CA SER A 125 -5.46 11.32 -14.88
C SER A 125 -5.28 10.48 -16.15
N LYS A 126 -4.08 10.51 -16.77
CA LYS A 126 -3.73 9.68 -17.91
C LYS A 126 -3.21 8.30 -17.50
N SER A 127 -2.87 8.08 -16.24
CA SER A 127 -2.33 6.81 -15.71
C SER A 127 -1.17 6.26 -16.55
N LEU A 128 -0.23 7.13 -16.95
CA LEU A 128 0.89 6.75 -17.83
C LEU A 128 1.96 5.92 -17.11
N LYS A 129 1.91 5.87 -15.77
CA LYS A 129 2.84 5.14 -14.92
C LYS A 129 2.22 4.86 -13.54
N PRO A 130 2.85 4.02 -12.72
CA PRO A 130 2.41 3.75 -11.35
C PRO A 130 2.35 5.00 -10.47
N GLU A 131 1.48 4.96 -9.48
CA GLU A 131 1.37 6.02 -8.47
C GLU A 131 2.68 6.25 -7.71
N PHE A 132 3.43 5.18 -7.37
CA PHE A 132 4.72 5.33 -6.70
C PHE A 132 5.75 6.05 -7.57
N GLU A 133 5.75 5.86 -8.89
CA GLU A 133 6.64 6.58 -9.81
C GLU A 133 6.29 8.08 -9.90
N TYR A 134 5.01 8.44 -9.79
CA TYR A 134 4.66 9.86 -9.67
C TYR A 134 5.09 10.45 -8.32
N ASN A 135 5.22 9.64 -7.27
CA ASN A 135 5.78 10.11 -6.01
C ASN A 135 7.31 10.26 -6.13
N LEU A 136 7.99 9.29 -6.75
CA LEU A 136 9.44 9.37 -7.02
C LEU A 136 9.80 10.60 -7.87
N ASP A 137 9.02 10.96 -8.88
CA ASP A 137 9.23 12.21 -9.64
C ASP A 137 9.33 13.46 -8.75
N LEU A 138 8.49 13.56 -7.71
CA LEU A 138 8.51 14.70 -6.80
C LEU A 138 9.77 14.67 -5.93
N ALA A 139 10.17 13.50 -5.46
CA ALA A 139 11.42 13.32 -4.71
C ALA A 139 12.64 13.65 -5.60
N ARG A 140 12.72 13.14 -6.82
CA ARG A 140 13.77 13.46 -7.81
C ARG A 140 13.83 14.97 -8.06
N ALA A 141 12.69 15.61 -8.31
CA ALA A 141 12.65 17.05 -8.56
C ALA A 141 13.07 17.88 -7.33
N PHE A 142 12.76 17.42 -6.12
CA PHE A 142 13.25 18.04 -4.89
C PHE A 142 14.77 17.94 -4.81
N LEU A 143 15.32 16.73 -4.93
CA LEU A 143 16.76 16.45 -4.82
C LEU A 143 17.57 17.23 -5.88
N GLN A 144 17.09 17.31 -7.12
CA GLN A 144 17.69 18.13 -8.18
C GLN A 144 17.75 19.60 -7.79
N LYS A 145 16.64 20.16 -7.27
CA LYS A 145 16.57 21.57 -6.86
C LYS A 145 17.45 21.87 -5.66
N THR A 146 17.68 20.89 -4.78
CA THR A 146 18.56 21.01 -3.62
C THR A 146 19.98 20.54 -3.88
N HIS A 147 20.33 20.22 -5.13
CA HIS A 147 21.66 19.74 -5.55
C HIS A 147 22.16 18.54 -4.75
N CYS A 148 21.24 17.63 -4.37
CA CYS A 148 21.58 16.36 -3.74
C CYS A 148 21.77 15.29 -4.84
N PRO A 149 22.65 14.29 -4.62
CA PRO A 149 22.70 13.12 -5.50
C PRO A 149 21.33 12.42 -5.50
N ILE A 150 21.06 11.60 -6.51
CA ILE A 150 19.84 10.78 -6.56
C ILE A 150 20.27 9.32 -6.45
N VAL A 151 19.78 8.67 -5.40
CA VAL A 151 19.86 7.22 -5.21
C VAL A 151 18.47 6.65 -5.46
N GLU A 152 18.33 5.86 -6.53
CA GLU A 152 17.07 5.16 -6.83
C GLU A 152 16.92 3.97 -5.86
N PRO A 153 15.84 3.93 -5.07
CA PRO A 153 15.66 2.91 -4.06
C PRO A 153 15.09 1.62 -4.68
N THR A 154 15.33 0.50 -4.02
CA THR A 154 14.80 -0.81 -4.39
C THR A 154 14.06 -1.45 -3.21
N PRO A 155 13.07 -2.32 -3.46
CA PRO A 155 12.45 -3.11 -2.39
C PRO A 155 13.47 -4.05 -1.73
N PRO A 156 13.25 -4.46 -0.46
CA PRO A 156 12.11 -4.13 0.39
C PRO A 156 12.14 -2.70 0.96
N TYR A 157 10.95 -2.15 1.21
CA TYR A 157 10.76 -0.81 1.83
C TYR A 157 10.35 -0.89 3.30
N LEU A 158 9.99 -2.08 3.76
CA LEU A 158 9.77 -2.44 5.15
C LEU A 158 10.43 -3.80 5.40
N THR A 159 11.13 -3.92 6.52
CA THR A 159 11.74 -5.17 6.96
C THR A 159 11.62 -5.26 8.47
N PHE A 160 11.45 -6.48 8.97
CA PHE A 160 11.49 -6.77 10.40
C PHE A 160 12.65 -7.70 10.70
N GLU A 161 13.14 -7.65 11.94
CA GLU A 161 14.14 -8.59 12.44
C GLU A 161 13.64 -10.03 12.31
N GLN A 162 14.51 -10.95 11.90
CA GLN A 162 14.13 -12.35 11.64
C GLN A 162 13.50 -13.01 12.87
N ASN A 163 14.02 -12.73 14.07
CA ASN A 163 13.46 -13.25 15.33
C ASN A 163 12.05 -12.72 15.60
N ALA A 164 11.75 -11.46 15.23
CA ALA A 164 10.41 -10.90 15.40
C ALA A 164 9.40 -11.55 14.44
N VAL A 165 9.80 -11.80 13.19
CA VAL A 165 8.97 -12.53 12.22
C VAL A 165 8.73 -13.97 12.68
N GLN A 166 9.78 -14.66 13.15
CA GLN A 166 9.64 -16.03 13.65
C GLN A 166 8.72 -16.12 14.87
N HIS A 167 8.84 -15.19 15.82
CA HIS A 167 7.97 -15.12 17.00
C HIS A 167 6.51 -14.86 16.60
N GLN A 168 6.27 -13.91 15.68
CA GLN A 168 4.93 -13.65 15.17
C GLN A 168 4.35 -14.89 14.47
N ARG A 169 5.19 -15.61 13.71
CA ARG A 169 4.81 -16.84 13.03
C ARG A 169 4.41 -17.94 14.01
N GLU A 170 5.18 -18.15 15.07
CA GLU A 170 4.83 -19.09 16.15
C GLU A 170 3.52 -18.70 16.86
N MET A 171 3.32 -17.42 17.14
CA MET A 171 2.09 -16.91 17.73
C MET A 171 0.88 -17.17 16.81
N LEU A 172 0.97 -16.87 15.52
CA LEU A 172 -0.09 -17.15 14.55
C LEU A 172 -0.36 -18.65 14.42
N SER A 173 0.69 -19.48 14.43
CA SER A 173 0.56 -20.94 14.44
C SER A 173 -0.25 -21.44 15.62
N GLN A 174 0.07 -20.98 16.84
CA GLN A 174 -0.63 -21.40 18.04
C GLN A 174 -2.08 -20.88 18.11
N THR A 175 -2.29 -19.63 17.71
CA THR A 175 -3.60 -18.97 17.82
C THR A 175 -4.59 -19.37 16.73
N LEU A 176 -4.09 -19.67 15.53
CA LEU A 176 -4.91 -19.99 14.35
C LEU A 176 -4.84 -21.48 13.96
N GLY A 177 -4.04 -22.30 14.64
CA GLY A 177 -3.84 -23.70 14.30
C GLY A 177 -3.08 -23.91 12.99
N LEU A 178 -2.21 -22.96 12.61
CA LEU A 178 -1.42 -23.05 11.40
C LEU A 178 -0.18 -23.93 11.63
N ALA A 179 0.16 -24.74 10.63
CA ALA A 179 1.31 -25.62 10.65
C ALA A 179 2.56 -24.87 10.17
N LEU A 180 3.65 -24.93 10.94
CA LEU A 180 4.87 -24.15 10.70
C LEU A 180 5.69 -24.66 9.51
N GLU A 181 5.50 -25.88 9.07
CA GLU A 181 6.15 -26.45 7.89
C GLU A 181 5.46 -26.09 6.58
N LYS A 182 4.19 -25.66 6.65
CA LYS A 182 3.39 -25.32 5.47
C LYS A 182 3.56 -23.87 5.05
N LYS A 183 3.28 -23.64 3.76
CA LYS A 183 3.20 -22.31 3.17
C LYS A 183 1.88 -21.64 3.54
N TRP A 184 1.92 -20.34 3.86
CA TRP A 184 0.73 -19.58 4.24
C TRP A 184 0.39 -18.54 3.17
N ILE A 185 -0.80 -18.66 2.60
CA ILE A 185 -1.36 -17.68 1.65
C ILE A 185 -2.34 -16.81 2.42
N PHE A 186 -2.06 -15.51 2.48
CA PHE A 186 -2.95 -14.54 3.08
C PHE A 186 -3.89 -13.99 2.01
N VAL A 187 -5.19 -13.99 2.27
CA VAL A 187 -6.20 -13.47 1.35
C VAL A 187 -6.99 -12.36 2.03
N HIS A 188 -7.22 -11.26 1.32
CA HIS A 188 -8.02 -10.14 1.81
C HIS A 188 -9.13 -9.82 0.81
N SER A 189 -10.36 -10.26 1.11
CA SER A 189 -11.55 -10.02 0.29
C SER A 189 -12.24 -8.69 0.59
N GLY A 190 -11.83 -8.03 1.68
CA GLY A 190 -12.23 -6.67 2.05
C GLY A 190 -11.73 -5.60 1.07
N SER A 191 -12.30 -4.40 1.17
CA SER A 191 -11.77 -3.23 0.45
C SER A 191 -11.89 -1.90 1.19
N GLY A 192 -12.67 -1.81 2.27
CA GLY A 192 -12.93 -0.55 2.97
C GLY A 192 -13.42 0.58 2.04
N GLY A 193 -14.02 0.24 0.89
CA GLY A 193 -14.41 1.19 -0.15
C GLY A 193 -13.22 1.83 -0.92
N SER A 194 -12.02 1.25 -0.88
CA SER A 194 -10.86 1.74 -1.65
C SER A 194 -10.84 1.26 -3.09
N ALA A 195 -11.39 0.08 -3.37
CA ALA A 195 -11.46 -0.52 -4.70
C ALA A 195 -12.71 -1.41 -4.82
N THR A 196 -13.11 -1.68 -6.06
CA THR A 196 -13.96 -2.84 -6.37
C THR A 196 -13.11 -4.10 -6.27
N ASN A 197 -13.73 -5.22 -5.90
CA ASN A 197 -13.03 -6.46 -5.64
C ASN A 197 -13.75 -7.64 -6.31
N LEU A 198 -13.10 -8.82 -6.35
CA LEU A 198 -13.75 -10.07 -6.76
C LEU A 198 -14.96 -10.38 -5.86
N SER A 199 -15.92 -11.14 -6.38
CA SER A 199 -16.98 -11.73 -5.56
C SER A 199 -16.41 -12.78 -4.60
N LEU A 200 -17.19 -13.15 -3.57
CA LEU A 200 -16.79 -14.22 -2.66
C LEU A 200 -16.71 -15.58 -3.36
N ASP A 201 -17.60 -15.84 -4.31
CA ASP A 201 -17.56 -17.06 -5.13
C ASP A 201 -16.27 -17.14 -5.95
N GLN A 202 -15.86 -16.02 -6.57
CA GLN A 202 -14.61 -15.94 -7.32
C GLN A 202 -13.39 -16.17 -6.41
N TYR A 203 -13.39 -15.58 -5.21
CA TYR A 203 -12.35 -15.85 -4.22
C TYR A 203 -12.34 -17.31 -3.78
N ALA A 204 -13.51 -17.92 -3.56
CA ALA A 204 -13.62 -19.30 -3.14
C ALA A 204 -13.10 -20.26 -4.21
N GLN A 205 -13.46 -20.04 -5.48
CA GLN A 205 -12.93 -20.79 -6.62
C GLN A 205 -11.40 -20.68 -6.71
N LEU A 206 -10.85 -19.48 -6.54
CA LEU A 206 -9.40 -19.25 -6.57
C LEU A 206 -8.70 -20.00 -5.45
N ILE A 207 -9.23 -19.91 -4.24
CA ILE A 207 -8.70 -20.58 -3.04
C ILE A 207 -8.70 -22.10 -3.23
N LEU A 208 -9.83 -22.68 -3.66
CA LEU A 208 -9.95 -24.11 -3.89
C LEU A 208 -9.00 -24.59 -5.01
N GLY A 209 -8.86 -23.79 -6.07
CA GLY A 209 -7.90 -24.04 -7.13
C GLY A 209 -6.46 -24.10 -6.62
N LEU A 210 -6.04 -23.16 -5.78
CA LEU A 210 -4.71 -23.15 -5.17
C LEU A 210 -4.50 -24.33 -4.19
N LEU A 211 -5.48 -24.61 -3.33
CA LEU A 211 -5.44 -25.73 -2.39
C LEU A 211 -5.38 -27.09 -3.09
N SER A 212 -5.95 -27.23 -4.29
CA SER A 212 -5.85 -28.46 -5.08
C SER A 212 -4.44 -28.73 -5.62
N GLN A 213 -3.61 -27.69 -5.74
CA GLN A 213 -2.28 -27.78 -6.34
C GLN A 213 -1.15 -27.78 -5.33
N PHE A 214 -1.40 -27.24 -4.13
CA PHE A 214 -0.37 -26.97 -3.15
C PHE A 214 -0.78 -27.41 -1.75
N ASP A 215 0.12 -28.08 -1.05
CA ASP A 215 -0.02 -28.31 0.39
C ASP A 215 0.29 -27.02 1.17
N CYS A 216 -0.73 -26.19 1.32
CA CYS A 216 -0.64 -24.87 1.96
C CYS A 216 -1.87 -24.59 2.82
N GLN A 217 -1.80 -23.52 3.60
CA GLN A 217 -2.90 -23.01 4.42
C GLN A 217 -3.26 -21.59 4.02
N ILE A 218 -4.55 -21.27 4.13
CA ILE A 218 -5.14 -20.00 3.74
C ILE A 218 -5.53 -19.23 5.00
N VAL A 219 -5.04 -18.01 5.09
CA VAL A 219 -5.37 -17.07 6.17
C VAL A 219 -6.24 -15.96 5.60
N LEU A 220 -7.54 -15.99 5.90
CA LEU A 220 -8.50 -14.99 5.46
C LEU A 220 -8.46 -13.79 6.42
N THR A 221 -7.90 -12.68 5.95
CA THR A 221 -7.74 -11.46 6.74
C THR A 221 -8.94 -10.53 6.60
N ALA A 222 -9.18 -9.71 7.62
CA ALA A 222 -10.23 -8.70 7.59
C ALA A 222 -9.75 -7.35 8.17
N GLY A 223 -10.23 -6.25 7.59
CA GLY A 223 -10.11 -4.93 8.19
C GLY A 223 -11.21 -4.68 9.22
N PRO A 224 -11.19 -3.50 9.88
CA PRO A 224 -12.27 -3.09 10.76
C PRO A 224 -13.61 -3.11 10.02
N ASN A 225 -14.59 -3.85 10.54
CA ASN A 225 -15.93 -4.08 9.96
C ASN A 225 -15.98 -5.01 8.73
N GLU A 226 -14.95 -5.82 8.49
CA GLU A 226 -14.94 -6.77 7.37
C GLU A 226 -14.92 -8.25 7.83
N SER A 227 -15.01 -8.48 9.14
CA SER A 227 -15.01 -9.82 9.75
C SER A 227 -16.11 -10.72 9.19
N GLU A 228 -17.34 -10.20 9.04
CA GLU A 228 -18.48 -10.96 8.50
C GLU A 228 -18.17 -11.50 7.10
N LYS A 229 -17.61 -10.66 6.23
CA LYS A 229 -17.23 -11.03 4.86
C LYS A 229 -16.13 -12.12 4.83
N ALA A 230 -15.17 -12.07 5.76
CA ALA A 230 -14.13 -13.10 5.85
C ALA A 230 -14.70 -14.45 6.31
N HIS A 231 -15.67 -14.44 7.23
CA HIS A 231 -16.37 -15.66 7.66
C HIS A 231 -17.32 -16.22 6.60
N GLU A 232 -17.99 -15.36 5.86
CA GLU A 232 -18.80 -15.74 4.69
C GLU A 232 -17.92 -16.45 3.65
N LEU A 233 -16.77 -15.86 3.31
CA LEU A 233 -15.79 -16.50 2.41
C LEU A 233 -15.28 -17.84 2.95
N ALA A 234 -14.98 -17.93 4.24
CA ALA A 234 -14.57 -19.20 4.87
C ALA A 234 -15.65 -20.27 4.69
N SER A 235 -16.92 -19.88 4.81
CA SER A 235 -18.09 -20.76 4.63
C SER A 235 -18.28 -21.17 3.16
N CYS A 236 -18.06 -20.25 2.21
CA CYS A 236 -18.07 -20.57 0.78
C CYS A 236 -16.99 -21.59 0.40
N VAL A 237 -15.80 -21.49 1.01
CA VAL A 237 -14.69 -22.43 0.73
C VAL A 237 -14.88 -23.76 1.45
N ASN A 238 -15.33 -23.73 2.71
CA ASN A 238 -15.60 -24.89 3.56
C ASN A 238 -14.47 -25.96 3.53
N HIS A 239 -13.25 -25.56 3.91
CA HIS A 239 -12.05 -26.40 3.82
C HIS A 239 -11.18 -26.30 5.08
N ASN A 240 -10.65 -27.43 5.57
CA ASN A 240 -9.91 -27.52 6.83
C ASN A 240 -8.60 -26.70 6.87
N ASN A 241 -8.01 -26.42 5.71
CA ASN A 241 -6.80 -25.58 5.60
C ASN A 241 -7.09 -24.08 5.54
N VAL A 242 -8.33 -23.65 5.80
CA VAL A 242 -8.73 -22.24 5.74
C VAL A 242 -9.08 -21.77 7.15
N VAL A 243 -8.50 -20.65 7.56
CA VAL A 243 -8.74 -20.01 8.86
C VAL A 243 -8.97 -18.52 8.68
N VAL A 244 -9.84 -17.95 9.51
CA VAL A 244 -10.11 -16.52 9.55
C VAL A 244 -9.18 -15.83 10.57
N TYR A 245 -8.51 -14.78 10.13
CA TYR A 245 -7.69 -13.86 10.93
C TYR A 245 -8.27 -12.45 10.87
N ASP A 246 -9.33 -12.22 11.64
CA ASP A 246 -10.08 -10.96 11.69
C ASP A 246 -9.81 -10.13 12.96
N LYS A 247 -8.93 -10.62 13.84
CA LYS A 247 -8.55 -9.99 15.11
C LYS A 247 -7.03 -9.83 15.19
N ASN A 248 -6.55 -8.71 14.67
CA ASN A 248 -5.18 -8.23 14.87
C ASN A 248 -5.13 -7.12 15.91
N ALA A 249 -3.94 -6.84 16.45
CA ALA A 249 -3.72 -5.77 17.43
C ALA A 249 -3.42 -4.40 16.77
N GLY A 250 -3.99 -4.14 15.60
CA GLY A 250 -3.78 -2.91 14.83
C GLY A 250 -2.84 -3.08 13.64
N LEU A 251 -2.58 -1.99 12.91
CA LEU A 251 -1.85 -2.04 11.63
C LEU A 251 -0.40 -2.50 11.76
N VAL A 252 0.27 -2.23 12.88
CA VAL A 252 1.67 -2.66 13.11
C VAL A 252 1.72 -4.17 13.32
N ASP A 253 0.83 -4.73 14.15
CA ASP A 253 0.71 -6.18 14.33
C ASP A 253 0.32 -6.86 13.01
N PHE A 254 -0.64 -6.27 12.27
CA PHE A 254 -0.99 -6.76 10.94
C PHE A 254 0.21 -6.76 9.98
N ALA A 255 1.08 -5.75 10.00
CA ALA A 255 2.30 -5.74 9.20
C ALA A 255 3.26 -6.87 9.58
N HIS A 256 3.43 -7.17 10.89
CA HIS A 256 4.21 -8.33 11.33
C HIS A 256 3.59 -9.65 10.87
N SER A 257 2.26 -9.79 10.95
CA SER A 257 1.57 -10.98 10.43
C SER A 257 1.74 -11.14 8.94
N LEU A 258 1.67 -10.05 8.15
CA LEU A 258 1.93 -10.08 6.71
C LEU A 258 3.37 -10.47 6.38
N ALA A 259 4.35 -10.14 7.23
CA ALA A 259 5.74 -10.57 7.04
C ALA A 259 5.92 -12.10 7.15
N CYS A 260 4.94 -12.80 7.73
CA CYS A 260 4.91 -14.26 7.81
C CYS A 260 4.28 -14.92 6.56
N ALA A 261 3.71 -14.15 5.64
CA ALA A 261 3.01 -14.67 4.48
C ALA A 261 3.98 -15.10 3.37
N ASP A 262 3.71 -16.25 2.74
CA ASP A 262 4.44 -16.71 1.56
C ASP A 262 3.83 -16.19 0.24
N LEU A 263 2.59 -15.69 0.30
CA LEU A 263 1.86 -15.08 -0.80
C LEU A 263 0.72 -14.22 -0.21
N PHE A 264 0.45 -13.08 -0.82
CA PHE A 264 -0.71 -12.25 -0.46
C PHE A 264 -1.64 -12.01 -1.66
N ILE A 265 -2.94 -12.19 -1.48
CA ILE A 265 -3.96 -12.07 -2.54
C ILE A 265 -5.02 -11.06 -2.13
N ALA A 266 -5.24 -10.02 -2.93
CA ALA A 266 -6.26 -9.01 -2.65
C ALA A 266 -6.64 -8.19 -3.89
N GLY A 267 -7.71 -7.40 -3.77
CA GLY A 267 -7.93 -6.25 -4.66
C GLY A 267 -6.93 -5.12 -4.39
N SER A 268 -6.93 -4.09 -5.24
CA SER A 268 -6.09 -2.88 -5.13
C SER A 268 -6.38 -2.02 -3.88
N THR A 269 -5.99 -2.52 -2.71
CA THR A 269 -6.35 -2.01 -1.38
C THR A 269 -5.10 -1.73 -0.53
N GLY A 270 -5.29 -1.06 0.61
CA GLY A 270 -4.20 -0.77 1.55
C GLY A 270 -3.35 -2.00 1.93
N PRO A 271 -3.96 -3.13 2.34
CA PRO A 271 -3.25 -4.37 2.66
C PRO A 271 -2.34 -4.89 1.53
N LEU A 272 -2.78 -4.82 0.26
CA LEU A 272 -1.96 -5.24 -0.89
C LEU A 272 -0.68 -4.41 -1.01
N HIS A 273 -0.77 -3.10 -0.78
CA HIS A 273 0.39 -2.22 -0.85
C HIS A 273 1.28 -2.35 0.39
N LEU A 274 0.72 -2.68 1.56
CA LEU A 274 1.48 -2.97 2.77
C LEU A 274 2.29 -4.26 2.63
N SER A 275 1.70 -5.34 2.12
CA SER A 275 2.43 -6.59 1.85
C SER A 275 3.52 -6.38 0.79
N ALA A 276 3.29 -5.51 -0.19
CA ALA A 276 4.28 -5.18 -1.19
C ALA A 276 5.48 -4.39 -0.62
N ALA A 277 5.27 -3.54 0.39
CA ALA A 277 6.38 -2.85 1.08
C ALA A 277 7.34 -3.85 1.76
N LEU A 278 6.80 -4.96 2.26
CA LEU A 278 7.53 -6.10 2.82
C LEU A 278 8.16 -7.02 1.75
N ASN A 279 7.98 -6.70 0.47
CA ASN A 279 8.45 -7.49 -0.67
C ASN A 279 7.89 -8.92 -0.70
N ILE A 280 6.67 -9.11 -0.20
CA ILE A 280 5.92 -10.38 -0.30
C ILE A 280 5.42 -10.57 -1.74
N PRO A 281 5.42 -11.81 -2.28
CA PRO A 281 4.74 -12.11 -3.53
C PRO A 281 3.25 -11.76 -3.45
N THR A 282 2.72 -11.10 -4.49
CA THR A 282 1.34 -10.62 -4.50
C THR A 282 0.59 -11.00 -5.77
N ILE A 283 -0.67 -11.41 -5.61
CA ILE A 283 -1.64 -11.50 -6.70
C ILE A 283 -2.71 -10.42 -6.49
N GLY A 284 -2.80 -9.48 -7.42
CA GLY A 284 -3.69 -8.34 -7.35
C GLY A 284 -4.84 -8.37 -8.36
N PHE A 285 -6.03 -7.99 -7.93
CA PHE A 285 -7.19 -7.82 -8.80
C PHE A 285 -7.58 -6.34 -8.95
N TYR A 286 -7.76 -5.91 -10.19
CA TYR A 286 -7.92 -4.50 -10.54
C TYR A 286 -9.04 -4.30 -11.56
N PRO A 287 -9.76 -3.17 -11.48
CA PRO A 287 -10.54 -2.67 -12.61
C PRO A 287 -9.67 -2.46 -13.87
N SER A 288 -10.29 -2.52 -15.05
CA SER A 288 -9.65 -2.07 -16.29
C SER A 288 -9.92 -0.58 -16.58
N ARG A 289 -10.64 0.12 -15.70
CA ARG A 289 -10.85 1.57 -15.79
C ARG A 289 -9.53 2.30 -15.64
N ARG A 290 -9.24 3.25 -16.54
CA ARG A 290 -7.98 4.01 -16.60
C ARG A 290 -7.45 4.48 -15.23
N SER A 291 -8.31 4.98 -14.35
CA SER A 291 -7.92 5.50 -13.03
C SER A 291 -7.57 4.43 -11.99
N ALA A 292 -7.80 3.15 -12.30
CA ALA A 292 -7.75 2.02 -11.38
C ALA A 292 -7.05 0.77 -11.98
N THR A 293 -6.28 0.94 -13.05
CA THR A 293 -5.59 -0.17 -13.73
C THR A 293 -4.46 -0.78 -12.89
N PRO A 294 -4.04 -2.03 -13.19
CA PRO A 294 -2.85 -2.64 -12.61
C PRO A 294 -1.60 -1.76 -12.72
N LEU A 295 -1.40 -1.09 -13.86
CA LEU A 295 -0.28 -0.16 -14.03
C LEU A 295 -0.37 1.03 -13.08
N ARG A 296 -1.55 1.63 -12.93
CA ARG A 296 -1.74 2.83 -12.11
C ARG A 296 -1.46 2.56 -10.64
N TRP A 297 -1.93 1.43 -10.15
CA TRP A 297 -1.81 1.00 -8.76
C TRP A 297 -0.86 -0.19 -8.61
N GLN A 298 0.20 -0.23 -9.41
CA GLN A 298 1.21 -1.26 -9.28
C GLN A 298 1.82 -1.20 -7.87
N PRO A 299 1.89 -2.33 -7.13
CA PRO A 299 2.52 -2.37 -5.82
C PRO A 299 4.05 -2.21 -5.94
N ILE A 300 4.69 -1.94 -4.80
CA ILE A 300 6.11 -1.54 -4.71
C ILE A 300 7.06 -2.71 -4.40
N ASN A 301 6.58 -3.95 -4.46
CA ASN A 301 7.46 -5.12 -4.35
C ASN A 301 8.33 -5.26 -5.61
N ASP A 302 9.26 -6.21 -5.58
CA ASP A 302 10.05 -6.58 -6.75
C ASP A 302 9.10 -6.87 -7.94
N PRO A 303 9.39 -6.36 -9.16
CA PRO A 303 8.53 -6.57 -10.32
C PRO A 303 8.25 -8.04 -10.64
N THR A 304 9.17 -8.95 -10.29
CA THR A 304 9.01 -10.41 -10.47
C THR A 304 8.08 -11.05 -9.44
N LYS A 305 7.73 -10.32 -8.38
CA LYS A 305 6.90 -10.78 -7.27
C LYS A 305 5.46 -10.29 -7.35
N HIS A 306 5.02 -9.68 -8.44
CA HIS A 306 3.64 -9.24 -8.61
C HIS A 306 2.99 -9.85 -9.85
N LEU A 307 1.81 -10.44 -9.66
CA LEU A 307 0.93 -10.86 -10.73
C LEU A 307 -0.39 -10.10 -10.61
N ALA A 308 -0.94 -9.63 -11.74
CA ALA A 308 -2.12 -8.79 -11.75
C ALA A 308 -3.15 -9.25 -12.77
N PHE A 309 -4.43 -9.14 -12.40
CA PHE A 309 -5.55 -9.47 -13.28
C PHE A 309 -6.56 -8.32 -13.32
N SER A 310 -7.16 -8.14 -14.49
CA SER A 310 -8.21 -7.15 -14.72
C SER A 310 -9.21 -7.63 -15.77
N PRO A 311 -10.46 -7.14 -15.75
CA PRO A 311 -11.45 -7.48 -16.77
C PRO A 311 -10.98 -7.14 -18.19
N GLN A 312 -11.05 -8.12 -19.10
CA GLN A 312 -10.70 -7.94 -20.51
C GLN A 312 -11.92 -7.40 -21.28
N THR A 313 -12.22 -6.11 -21.10
CA THR A 313 -13.38 -5.46 -21.74
C THR A 313 -13.04 -4.08 -22.29
N GLN A 314 -13.60 -3.76 -23.46
CA GLN A 314 -13.54 -2.42 -24.05
C GLN A 314 -14.75 -1.55 -23.66
N ASP A 315 -15.79 -2.16 -23.09
CA ASP A 315 -17.00 -1.47 -22.62
C ASP A 315 -16.71 -0.71 -21.32
N ARG A 316 -16.84 0.62 -21.39
CA ARG A 316 -16.53 1.53 -20.28
C ARG A 316 -17.38 1.28 -19.04
N GLU A 317 -18.62 0.83 -19.19
CA GLU A 317 -19.51 0.59 -18.04
C GLU A 317 -19.09 -0.67 -17.27
N LYS A 318 -18.50 -1.63 -17.98
CA LYS A 318 -18.02 -2.91 -17.44
C LYS A 318 -16.58 -2.88 -16.93
N GLN A 319 -15.86 -1.78 -17.11
CA GLN A 319 -14.46 -1.66 -16.69
C GLN A 319 -14.22 -1.76 -15.18
N MET A 320 -15.28 -1.57 -14.38
CA MET A 320 -15.24 -1.70 -12.92
C MET A 320 -15.76 -3.05 -12.42
N ASP A 321 -16.31 -3.88 -13.33
CA ASP A 321 -16.95 -5.14 -13.01
C ASP A 321 -15.93 -6.28 -12.98
N LEU A 322 -15.54 -6.67 -11.78
CA LEU A 322 -14.58 -7.76 -11.57
C LEU A 322 -15.20 -9.15 -11.73
N SER A 323 -16.53 -9.29 -11.82
CA SER A 323 -17.16 -10.59 -12.08
C SER A 323 -16.83 -11.14 -13.47
N LEU A 324 -16.30 -10.30 -14.35
CA LEU A 324 -15.81 -10.67 -15.68
C LEU A 324 -14.44 -11.35 -15.68
N ILE A 325 -13.76 -11.42 -14.53
CA ILE A 325 -12.50 -12.14 -14.39
C ILE A 325 -12.82 -13.63 -14.23
N ASP A 326 -12.44 -14.42 -15.24
CA ASP A 326 -12.52 -15.88 -15.21
C ASP A 326 -11.40 -16.46 -14.32
N ILE A 327 -11.79 -17.11 -13.23
CA ILE A 327 -10.86 -17.63 -12.23
C ILE A 327 -10.11 -18.86 -12.72
N ASP A 328 -10.67 -19.66 -13.62
CA ASP A 328 -9.95 -20.80 -14.20
C ASP A 328 -8.78 -20.28 -15.05
N GLN A 329 -9.02 -19.20 -15.82
CA GLN A 329 -7.96 -18.51 -16.55
C GLN A 329 -6.93 -17.86 -15.63
N VAL A 330 -7.35 -17.27 -14.50
CA VAL A 330 -6.43 -16.75 -13.47
C VAL A 330 -5.51 -17.85 -12.96
N LEU A 331 -6.05 -19.03 -12.65
CA LEU A 331 -5.30 -20.16 -12.11
C LEU A 331 -4.19 -20.64 -13.07
N THR A 332 -4.41 -20.59 -14.40
CA THR A 332 -3.39 -20.97 -15.39
C THR A 332 -2.09 -20.15 -15.28
N GLN A 333 -2.18 -18.91 -14.78
CA GLN A 333 -1.03 -18.03 -14.57
C GLN A 333 -0.61 -17.98 -13.10
N ALA A 334 -1.56 -18.03 -12.17
CA ALA A 334 -1.29 -18.00 -10.74
C ALA A 334 -0.50 -19.22 -10.28
N ILE A 335 -0.83 -20.44 -10.75
CA ILE A 335 -0.15 -21.66 -10.32
C ILE A 335 1.34 -21.65 -10.72
N PRO A 336 1.74 -21.38 -11.99
CA PRO A 336 3.16 -21.25 -12.34
C PRO A 336 3.88 -20.13 -11.58
N PHE A 337 3.20 -19.00 -11.34
CA PHE A 337 3.74 -17.91 -10.54
C PHE A 337 4.05 -18.35 -9.11
N VAL A 338 3.11 -19.03 -8.44
CA VAL A 338 3.30 -19.55 -7.07
C VAL A 338 4.43 -20.58 -7.03
N LYS A 339 4.48 -21.52 -8.00
CA LYS A 339 5.61 -22.47 -8.11
C LYS A 339 6.95 -21.75 -8.18
N THR A 340 7.05 -20.71 -9.01
CA THR A 340 8.26 -19.89 -9.15
C THR A 340 8.63 -19.19 -7.85
N MET A 341 7.66 -18.54 -7.19
CA MET A 341 7.89 -17.81 -5.94
C MET A 341 8.31 -18.72 -4.79
N TRP A 342 7.76 -19.93 -4.74
CA TRP A 342 8.08 -20.92 -3.71
C TRP A 342 9.26 -21.82 -4.10
N LYS A 343 9.87 -21.60 -5.27
CA LYS A 343 10.98 -22.40 -5.81
C LYS A 343 10.66 -23.89 -5.85
N LEU A 344 9.40 -24.22 -6.16
CA LEU A 344 8.97 -25.59 -6.41
C LEU A 344 9.40 -25.96 -7.83
N GLU A 345 10.12 -27.07 -7.97
CA GLU A 345 10.60 -27.55 -9.28
C GLU A 345 9.41 -27.72 -10.25
N GLN A 346 9.61 -27.39 -11.53
CA GLN A 346 8.65 -27.75 -12.55
C GLN A 346 8.71 -29.28 -12.70
N ALA A 347 7.73 -29.99 -12.15
CA ALA A 347 7.53 -31.40 -12.47
C ALA A 347 7.47 -31.52 -14.00
N GLN A 348 8.44 -32.25 -14.55
CA GLN A 348 8.62 -32.51 -15.99
C GLN A 348 7.42 -33.22 -16.60
#